data_AF-A0A8S9SKF0-F1
#
_entry.id   AF-A0A8S9SKF0-F1
#
_cell.length_a   1.000
_cell.length_b   1.000
_cell.length_c   1.000
_cell.angle_alpha   90.00
_cell.angle_beta   90.00
_cell.angle_gamma   90.00
#
_symmetry.space_group_name_H-M   'P 1'
#
loop_
_entity.id
_entity.type
_entity.pdbx_description
1 polymer ?
#
loop_
_entity_poly.entity_id
_entity_poly.type
_entity_poly.pdbx_seq_one_letter_code
_entity_poly.pdbx_strand_id
1 'polypeptide(L)' 'MFLYLKVHPKGKFVRDHLSLYLCVANPESFRFGWKRLASYSLILLNQVGKELYRSPRNPLIFLTL' A
#
# COMPACT_ATOMS: atom_id res chain seq x y z
N MET A 1 -5.32 -1.25 -15.31
CA MET A 1 -4.92 -2.03 -14.12
C MET A 1 -4.33 -1.07 -13.08
N PHE A 2 -5.06 -0.79 -12.00
CA PHE A 2 -4.74 0.31 -11.07
C PHE A 2 -4.32 -0.21 -9.69
N LEU A 3 -3.44 0.52 -9.02
CA LEU A 3 -3.11 0.30 -7.61
C LEU A 3 -3.88 1.30 -6.77
N TYR A 4 -4.31 0.90 -5.58
CA TYR A 4 -4.94 1.80 -4.62
C TYR A 4 -4.38 1.56 -3.21
N LEU A 5 -4.45 2.59 -2.37
CA LEU A 5 -4.01 2.51 -0.98
C LEU A 5 -5.22 2.24 -0.09
N LYS A 6 -5.18 1.15 0.67
CA LYS A 6 -6.14 0.87 1.73
C LYS A 6 -5.56 1.30 3.07
N VAL A 7 -6.29 2.16 3.78
CA VAL A 7 -5.85 2.77 5.04
C VAL A 7 -6.71 2.25 6.18
N HIS A 8 -6.07 1.80 7.25
CA HIS A 8 -6.72 1.44 8.51
C HIS A 8 -6.19 2.36 9.62
N PRO A 9 -6.89 3.46 9.93
CA PRO A 9 -6.41 4.49 10.87
C PRO A 9 -6.16 3.96 12.29
N LYS A 10 -6.90 2.92 12.70
CA LYS A 10 -6.80 2.28 14.02
C LYS A 10 -6.14 0.90 13.93
N GLY A 11 -5.35 0.69 12.90
CA GLY A 11 -4.68 -0.58 12.62
C GLY A 11 -5.63 -1.68 12.15
N LYS A 12 -5.04 -2.81 11.74
CA LYS A 12 -5.76 -4.04 11.42
C LYS A 12 -5.31 -5.11 12.43
N PHE A 13 -6.27 -5.68 13.18
CA PHE A 13 -6.07 -6.65 14.27
C PHE A 13 -5.42 -6.09 15.55
N VAL A 14 -4.38 -5.26 15.44
CA VAL A 14 -3.78 -4.53 16.57
C VAL A 14 -4.11 -3.04 16.43
N ARG A 15 -4.50 -2.39 17.54
CA ARG A 15 -5.06 -1.02 17.55
C ARG A 15 -4.09 0.08 17.97
N ASP A 16 -2.79 -0.19 17.94
CA ASP A 16 -1.73 0.70 18.41
C ASP A 16 -0.98 1.43 17.28
N HIS A 17 -1.28 1.11 16.01
CA HIS A 17 -0.60 1.70 14.86
C HIS A 17 -1.54 1.95 13.68
N LEU A 18 -1.08 2.77 12.73
CA LEU A 18 -1.70 2.96 11.42
C LEU A 18 -1.28 1.81 10.50
N SER A 19 -2.22 1.04 9.95
CA SER A 19 -1.89 0.02 8.93
C SER A 19 -2.22 0.53 7.53
N LEU A 20 -1.28 0.36 6.60
CA LEU A 20 -1.39 0.77 5.20
C LEU A 20 -1.13 -0.44 4.29
N TYR A 21 -1.99 -0.65 3.29
CA TYR A 21 -1.86 -1.73 2.32
C TYR A 21 -1.93 -1.19 0.90
N LEU A 22 -0.95 -1.56 0.07
CA LEU A 22 -0.99 -1.31 -1.37
C LEU A 22 -1.72 -2.46 -2.05
N CYS A 23 -2.86 -2.18 -2.66
CA CYS A 23 -3.76 -3.18 -3.22
C CYS A 23 -3.89 -3.04 -4.73
N VAL A 24 -4.22 -4.15 -5.40
CA VAL A 24 -4.52 -4.21 -6.83
C VAL A 24 -6.03 -4.07 -7.03
N ALA A 25 -6.46 -3.14 -7.89
CA ALA A 25 -7.86 -2.96 -8.26
C ALA A 25 -8.34 -4.07 -9.21
N ASN A 26 -9.58 -4.51 -9.02
CA ASN A 26 -10.26 -5.56 -9.79
C ASN A 26 -9.46 -6.86 -9.94
N PRO A 27 -8.98 -7.43 -8.82
CA PRO A 27 -8.11 -8.59 -8.87
C PRO A 27 -8.70 -9.81 -9.59
N GLU A 28 -10.01 -10.02 -9.44
CA GLU A 28 -10.73 -11.16 -10.03
C GLU A 28 -10.84 -11.09 -11.56
N SER A 29 -10.60 -9.92 -12.15
CA SER A 29 -10.56 -9.76 -13.60
C SER A 29 -9.26 -10.27 -14.25
N PHE A 30 -8.25 -10.62 -13.44
CA PHE A 30 -6.97 -11.11 -13.94
C PHE A 30 -6.95 -12.63 -14.05
N ARG A 31 -6.19 -13.14 -15.03
CA ARG A 31 -5.91 -14.58 -15.12
C ARG A 31 -5.14 -15.04 -13.88
N PHE A 32 -5.41 -16.27 -13.45
CA PHE A 32 -4.63 -16.93 -12.41
C PHE A 32 -3.13 -16.86 -12.69
N GLY A 33 -2.34 -16.60 -11.64
CA GLY A 33 -0.88 -16.49 -11.71
C GLY A 33 -0.34 -15.12 -12.15
N TRP A 34 -1.19 -14.13 -12.37
CA TRP A 34 -0.76 -12.78 -12.69
C TRP A 34 0.02 -12.14 -11.53
N LYS A 35 1.04 -11.32 -11.88
CA LYS A 35 1.87 -10.58 -10.93
C LYS A 35 2.10 -9.16 -11.45
N ARG A 36 2.20 -8.18 -10.54
CA ARG A 36 2.76 -6.85 -10.86
C ARG A 36 3.95 -6.53 -10.03
N LEU A 37 4.95 -6.05 -10.74
CA LEU A 37 6.11 -5.41 -10.18
C LEU A 37 5.78 -3.96 -9.84
N ALA A 38 6.01 -3.57 -8.58
CA ALA A 38 5.90 -2.19 -8.15
C ALA A 38 7.12 -1.82 -7.30
N SER A 39 7.72 -0.67 -7.58
CA SER A 39 8.59 0.02 -6.62
C SER A 39 7.81 1.17 -6.01
N TYR A 40 7.80 1.25 -4.69
CA TYR A 40 7.03 2.27 -3.98
C TYR A 40 7.70 2.69 -2.66
N SER A 41 7.31 3.87 -2.21
CA SER A 41 7.55 4.40 -0.87
C SER A 41 6.26 5.07 -0.39
N LEU A 42 5.94 4.93 0.90
CA LEU A 42 4.78 5.59 1.51
C LEU A 42 5.26 6.83 2.27
N ILE A 43 4.54 7.93 2.10
CA ILE A 43 4.83 9.20 2.78
C ILE A 43 3.61 9.56 3.64
N LEU A 44 3.83 9.82 4.92
CA LEU A 44 2.83 10.32 5.84
C LEU A 44 3.01 11.82 5.99
N LEU A 45 1.99 12.58 5.60
CA LEU A 45 1.94 14.03 5.74
C LEU A 45 1.00 14.41 6.89
N ASN A 46 1.28 15.53 7.56
CA ASN A 46 0.31 16.17 8.43
C ASN A 46 -0.70 17.02 7.61
N GLN A 47 -1.66 17.65 8.29
CA GLN A 47 -2.73 18.42 7.64
C GLN A 47 -2.25 19.66 6.87
N VAL A 48 -1.07 20.20 7.20
CA VAL A 48 -0.47 21.33 6.48
C VAL A 48 0.54 20.88 5.41
N GLY A 49 0.62 19.57 5.14
CA GLY A 49 1.46 18.99 4.10
C GLY A 49 2.92 18.72 4.51
N LYS A 50 3.28 18.87 5.79
CA LYS A 50 4.61 18.54 6.30
C LYS A 50 4.79 17.03 6.38
N GLU A 51 5.92 16.53 5.86
CA GLU A 51 6.33 15.13 5.99
C GLU A 51 6.61 14.78 7.46
N LEU A 52 5.86 13.80 7.98
CA LEU A 52 6.04 13.22 9.30
C LEU A 52 6.90 11.96 9.23
N TYR A 53 6.75 11.20 8.14
CA TYR A 53 7.45 9.93 7.94
C TYR A 53 7.49 9.56 6.47
N ARG A 54 8.55 8.87 6.07
CA ARG A 54 8.67 8.19 4.78
C ARG A 54 9.21 6.79 4.99
N SER A 55 8.51 5.81 4.43
CA SER A 55 9.00 4.44 4.44
C SER A 55 10.28 4.34 3.60
N PRO A 56 11.22 3.44 3.95
CA PRO A 56 12.26 3.03 3.02
C PRO A 56 11.64 2.70 1.66
N ARG A 57 12.36 3.03 0.58
CA ARG A 57 11.97 2.58 -0.75
C ARG A 57 12.05 1.06 -0.75
N ASN A 58 10.92 0.39 -0.93
CA ASN A 58 10.94 -1.05 -1.12
C ASN A 58 11.32 -1.34 -2.57
N PRO A 59 12.43 -2.05 -2.82
CA PRO A 59 12.73 -2.53 -4.16
C PRO A 59 11.72 -3.63 -4.52
N LEU A 60 11.15 -3.46 -5.72
CA LEU A 60 10.44 -4.45 -6.53
C LEU A 60 9.76 -5.59 -5.74
N ILE A 61 8.54 -5.35 -5.27
CA ILE A 61 7.72 -6.40 -4.67
C ILE A 61 6.71 -6.89 -5.71
N PHE A 62 6.50 -8.20 -5.80
CA PHE A 62 5.40 -8.78 -6.56
C PHE A 62 4.12 -8.68 -5.75
N LEU A 63 3.14 -7.92 -6.26
CA LEU A 63 1.78 -7.95 -5.72
C LEU A 63 1.04 -9.13 -6.36
N THR A 64 0.63 -10.07 -5.51
CA THR A 64 -0.23 -11.21 -5.86
C THR A 64 -1.52 -11.12 -5.06
N LEU A 65 -2.55 -11.81 -5.56
CA LEU A 65 -3.77 -12.09 -4.80
C LEU A 65 -3.55 -13.13 -3.72
#